data_AF-A0A9D8R6N1-F1
#
_entry.id   AF-A0A9D8R6N1-F1
#
_cell.length_a   1.000
_cell.length_b   1.000
_cell.length_c   1.000
_cell.angle_alpha   90.00
_cell.angle_beta   90.00
_cell.angle_gamma   90.00
#
_symmetry.space_group_name_H-M   'P 1'
#
loop_
_entity.id
_entity.type
_entity.pdbx_description
1 polymer ?
#
loop_
_entity_poly.entity_id
_entity_poly.type
_entity_poly.pdbx_seq_one_letter_code
_entity_poly.pdbx_strand_id
1 'polypeptide(L)' 'YRISHLTEHLKENRKDYSTERALTQLVGKRRRLLNYLKERDIERYRAIVKALGLRK' A
#
# COMPACT_ATOMS: atom_id res chain seq x y z
N TYR A 1 8.53 -1.45 2.55
CA TYR A 1 8.94 -2.10 3.80
C TYR A 1 7.79 -2.67 4.61
N ARG A 2 6.98 -1.89 5.35
CA ARG A 2 5.94 -2.49 6.23
C ARG A 2 4.86 -3.30 5.51
N ILE A 3 4.30 -2.78 4.41
CA ILE A 3 3.26 -3.49 3.64
C ILE A 3 3.84 -4.77 3.03
N SER A 4 5.00 -4.69 2.36
CA SER A 4 5.64 -5.85 1.74
C SER A 4 5.99 -6.95 2.75
N HIS A 5 6.49 -6.57 3.93
CA HIS A 5 6.81 -7.51 5.00
C HIS A 5 5.56 -8.22 5.55
N LEU A 6 4.49 -7.47 5.82
CA LEU A 6 3.22 -8.05 6.29
C LEU A 6 2.55 -8.92 5.23
N THR A 7 2.70 -8.58 3.94
CA THR A 7 2.21 -9.42 2.85
C THR A 7 2.93 -10.78 2.83
N GLU A 8 4.25 -10.81 3.04
CA GLU A 8 4.99 -12.08 3.10
C GLU A 8 4.59 -12.89 4.33
N HIS A 9 4.50 -12.25 5.50
CA HIS A 9 4.08 -12.89 6.74
C HIS A 9 2.70 -13.57 6.63
N LEU A 10 1.73 -12.93 5.96
CA LEU A 10 0.39 -13.49 5.77
C LEU A 10 0.33 -14.66 4.78
N LYS A 11 1.31 -14.81 3.87
CA LYS A 11 1.37 -15.99 2.99
C LYS A 11 1.62 -17.26 3.79
N GLU A 12 2.49 -17.16 4.79
CA GLU A 12 2.78 -18.24 5.74
C GLU A 12 1.67 -18.37 6.79
N ASN A 13 1.11 -17.25 7.25
CA ASN A 13 0.13 -17.19 8.34
C ASN A 13 -1.28 -16.84 7.85
N ARG A 14 -1.85 -17.69 6.99
CA ARG A 14 -3.15 -17.42 6.31
C ARG A 14 -4.36 -17.28 7.25
N LYS A 15 -4.25 -17.72 8.51
CA LYS A 15 -5.32 -17.63 9.51
C LYS A 15 -5.20 -16.41 10.42
N ASP A 16 -4.18 -15.56 10.23
CA ASP A 16 -4.05 -14.32 11.00
C ASP A 16 -4.89 -13.19 10.40
N TYR A 17 -6.19 -13.24 10.69
CA TYR A 17 -7.16 -12.23 10.26
C TYR A 17 -6.94 -10.86 10.92
N SER A 18 -6.29 -10.84 12.09
CA SER A 18 -6.02 -9.59 12.81
C SER A 18 -4.99 -8.73 12.06
N THR A 19 -3.91 -9.38 11.60
CA THR A 19 -2.86 -8.77 10.80
C THR A 19 -3.35 -8.46 9.38
N GLU A 20 -4.19 -9.31 8.78
CA GLU A 20 -4.83 -9.03 7.50
C GLU A 20 -5.69 -7.75 7.54
N ARG A 21 -6.48 -7.58 8.61
CA ARG A 21 -7.27 -6.36 8.82
C ARG A 21 -6.39 -5.13 8.95
N ALA A 22 -5.30 -5.23 9.72
CA ALA A 22 -4.33 -4.14 9.87
C ALA A 22 -3.66 -3.79 8.53
N LEU A 23 -3.27 -4.80 7.74
CA LEU A 23 -2.68 -4.62 6.42
C LEU A 23 -3.65 -3.92 5.46
N THR A 24 -4.91 -4.34 5.45
CA THR A 24 -5.96 -3.74 4.61
C THR A 24 -6.15 -2.25 4.93
N GLN A 25 -6.15 -1.88 6.21
CA GLN A 25 -6.21 -0.48 6.64
C GLN A 25 -5.00 0.33 6.16
N LEU A 26 -3.79 -0.23 6.26
CA LEU A 26 -2.56 0.43 5.78
C LEU A 26 -2.58 0.66 4.27
N VAL A 27 -3.02 -0.35 3.50
CA VAL A 27 -3.17 -0.23 2.04
C VAL A 27 -4.23 0.83 1.68
N GLY A 28 -5.36 0.85 2.39
CA GLY A 28 -6.41 1.85 2.21
C GLY A 28 -5.96 3.28 2.52
N LYS A 29 -5.16 3.48 3.59
CA LYS A 29 -4.56 4.78 3.92
C LYS A 29 -3.59 5.23 2.82
N ARG A 30 -2.72 4.33 2.33
CA ARG A 30 -1.81 4.63 1.23
C ARG A 30 -2.56 5.03 -0.04
N ARG A 31 -3.63 4.32 -0.39
CA ARG A 31 -4.47 4.64 -1.56
C ARG A 31 -5.08 6.04 -1.45
N ARG A 32 -5.63 6.40 -0.29
CA ARG A 32 -6.19 7.75 -0.05
C ARG A 32 -5.14 8.85 -0.24
N LEU A 33 -3.94 8.66 0.31
CA LEU A 33 -2.84 9.63 0.15
C LEU A 33 -2.38 9.76 -1.31
N LEU A 34 -2.28 8.64 -2.05
CA LEU A 34 -1.91 8.67 -3.46
C LEU A 34 -2.99 9.33 -4.33
N ASN A 35 -4.27 9.12 -4.02
CA ASN A 35 -5.37 9.81 -4.72
C ASN A 35 -5.32 11.32 -4.48
N TYR A 36 -5.15 11.73 -3.22
CA TYR A 36 -4.97 13.14 -2.88
C TYR A 36 -3.79 13.76 -3.63
N LEU A 37 -2.67 13.04 -3.69
CA LEU A 37 -1.49 13.52 -4.39
C LEU A 37 -1.71 13.59 -5.91
N LYS A 38 -2.44 12.64 -6.50
CA LYS A 38 -2.78 12.61 -7.92
C LYS A 38 -3.61 13.82 -8.35
N GLU A 39 -4.55 14.27 -7.51
CA GLU A 39 -5.38 15.45 -7.77
C GLU A 39 -4.59 16.75 -7.66
N ARG A 40 -3.60 16.81 -6.77
CA ARG A 40 -2.82 18.02 -6.50
C ARG A 40 -1.57 18.16 -7.37
N ASP A 41 -0.86 17.07 -7.60
CA ASP A 41 0.40 17.03 -8.33
C ASP A 41 0.61 15.66 -9.01
N ILE A 42 0.32 15.62 -10.31
CA ILE A 42 0.39 14.39 -11.09
C ILE A 42 1.84 13.90 -11.29
N GLU A 43 2.83 14.80 -11.29
CA GLU A 43 4.24 14.45 -11.50
C GLU A 43 4.80 13.74 -10.27
N ARG A 44 4.56 14.28 -9.07
CA ARG A 44 4.93 13.60 -7.81
C ARG A 44 4.23 12.25 -7.68
N TYR A 45 2.96 12.16 -8.09
CA TYR A 45 2.24 10.89 -8.08
C TYR A 45 2.93 9.85 -8.97
N ARG A 46 3.25 10.22 -10.21
CA ARG A 46 3.96 9.34 -11.16
C ARG A 46 5.35 8.95 -10.64
N ALA A 47 6.09 9.90 -10.07
CA ALA A 47 7.41 9.64 -9.49
C ALA A 47 7.35 8.63 -8.33
N ILE A 48 6.41 8.81 -7.39
CA ILE A 48 6.24 7.92 -6.24
C ILE A 48 5.75 6.53 -6.68
N VAL A 49 4.78 6.46 -7.60
CA VAL A 49 4.26 5.19 -8.13
C VAL A 49 5.37 4.41 -8.83
N LYS A 50 6.20 5.08 -9.64
CA LYS A 50 7.36 4.49 -10.31
C LYS A 50 8.42 4.02 -9.29
N ALA A 51 8.77 4.85 -8.32
CA ALA A 51 9.74 4.50 -7.28
C ALA A 51 9.30 3.32 -6.42
N LEU A 52 8.00 3.19 -6.15
CA LEU A 52 7.43 2.11 -5.35
C LEU A 52 7.04 0.87 -6.18
N GLY A 53 7.19 0.89 -7.51
CA GLY A 53 6.82 -0.22 -8.39
C GLY A 53 5.34 -0.61 -8.31
N LEU A 54 4.46 0.33 -7.95
CA LEU A 54 3.03 0.03 -7.78
C LEU A 54 2.36 -0.06 -9.15
N ARG A 55 1.68 -1.17 -9.42
CA ARG A 55 0.84 -1.32 -10.62
C ARG A 55 -0.55 -0.78 -10.33
N LYS A 56 -1.14 -0.13 -11.34
CA LYS A 56 -2.50 0.39 -11.30
C LYS A 56 -3.50 -0.73 -11.41
#